data_AF-B1VL59-F1
#
_entry.id   AF-B1VL59-F1
#
_cell.length_a   1.000
_cell.length_b   1.000
_cell.length_c   1.000
_cell.angle_alpha   90.00
_cell.angle_beta   90.00
_cell.angle_gamma   90.00
#
_symmetry.space_group_name_H-M   'P 1'
#
loop_
_entity.id
_entity.type
_entity.pdbx_description
1 polymer ?
#
loop_
_entity_poly.entity_id
_entity_poly.type
_entity_poly.pdbx_seq_one_letter_code
_entity_poly.pdbx_strand_id
1 'polypeptide(L)'
;MTAAHATTWSEAPIARALVAITGADVPGRGLIVSEFLSGMGEVLPAGDEEFLLAAVQGMGDTPRPDGSVVEIVTGCAQPGILKVGMNVRHTAGVLTTETRILATDERTRRRFLPYWLFIRFGSGLTRTSMLRAIRARVLREADAA
;
A
#
# COMPACT_ATOMS: atom_id res chain seq x y z
N MET A 1 -11.24 10.22 -6.96
CA MET A 1 -10.48 8.96 -6.81
C MET A 1 -10.35 8.09 -8.07
N THR A 2 -11.20 8.22 -9.09
CA THR A 2 -11.21 7.35 -10.31
C THR A 2 -9.85 7.21 -11.01
N ALA A 3 -9.12 8.32 -11.21
CA ALA A 3 -7.80 8.28 -11.84
C ALA A 3 -6.78 7.43 -11.09
N ALA A 4 -6.87 7.35 -9.75
CA ALA A 4 -6.00 6.50 -8.95
C ALA A 4 -6.22 5.01 -9.25
N HIS A 5 -7.48 4.58 -9.42
CA HIS A 5 -7.82 3.21 -9.78
C HIS A 5 -7.48 2.85 -11.23
N ALA A 6 -7.43 3.83 -12.13
CA ALA A 6 -7.14 3.63 -13.55
C ALA A 6 -5.64 3.75 -13.91
N THR A 7 -4.78 4.15 -12.96
CA THR A 7 -3.35 4.35 -13.23
C THR A 7 -2.62 3.02 -13.37
N THR A 8 -1.84 2.87 -14.43
CA THR A 8 -1.08 1.64 -14.73
C THR A 8 0.41 1.77 -14.38
N TRP A 9 1.10 0.63 -14.28
CA TRP A 9 2.55 0.58 -14.06
C TRP A 9 3.38 1.26 -15.16
N SER A 10 2.87 1.32 -16.39
CA SER A 10 3.53 2.02 -17.50
C SER A 10 3.59 3.54 -17.28
N GLU A 11 2.64 4.08 -16.53
CA GLU A 11 2.59 5.51 -16.18
C GLU A 11 3.52 5.84 -14.99
N ALA A 12 4.02 4.82 -14.27
CA ALA A 12 4.91 4.96 -13.12
C ALA A 12 6.20 4.10 -13.27
N PRO A 13 7.08 4.41 -14.25
CA PRO A 13 8.23 3.54 -14.59
C PRO A 13 9.25 3.39 -13.44
N ILE A 14 9.45 4.42 -12.63
CA ILE A 14 10.34 4.34 -11.46
C ILE A 14 9.75 3.42 -10.40
N ALA A 15 8.46 3.58 -10.10
CA ALA A 15 7.75 2.68 -9.18
C ALA A 15 7.83 1.24 -9.66
N ARG A 16 7.60 1.00 -10.95
CA ARG A 16 7.66 -0.32 -11.57
C ARG A 16 9.03 -0.96 -11.41
N ALA A 17 10.10 -0.22 -11.69
CA ALA A 17 11.46 -0.73 -11.54
C ALA A 17 11.79 -1.08 -10.08
N LEU A 18 11.39 -0.23 -9.12
CA LEU A 18 11.61 -0.49 -7.70
C LEU A 18 10.87 -1.72 -7.19
N VAL A 19 9.63 -1.94 -7.64
CA VAL A 19 8.86 -3.12 -7.28
C VAL A 19 9.42 -4.38 -7.94
N ALA A 20 9.86 -4.32 -9.20
CA ALA A 20 10.46 -5.47 -9.89
C ALA A 20 11.71 -6.02 -9.17
N ILE A 21 12.48 -5.17 -8.48
CA ILE A 21 13.64 -5.60 -7.66
C ILE A 21 13.23 -6.58 -6.55
N THR A 22 11.97 -6.53 -6.09
CA THR A 22 11.44 -7.43 -5.06
C THR A 22 11.08 -8.83 -5.59
N GLY A 23 11.20 -9.06 -6.90
CA GLY A 23 10.77 -10.30 -7.56
C GLY A 23 9.28 -10.34 -7.92
N ALA A 24 8.54 -9.26 -7.67
CA ALA A 24 7.14 -9.13 -8.07
C ALA A 24 7.00 -8.96 -9.59
N ASP A 25 6.06 -9.68 -10.20
CA ASP A 25 5.67 -9.47 -11.59
C ASP A 25 4.74 -8.26 -11.70
N VAL A 26 5.20 -7.24 -12.42
CA VAL A 26 4.49 -5.95 -12.62
C VAL A 26 4.35 -5.64 -14.10
N PRO A 27 3.33 -6.22 -14.77
CA PRO A 27 3.07 -5.97 -16.18
C PRO A 27 2.73 -4.49 -16.40
N GLY A 28 3.26 -3.89 -17.46
CA GLY A 28 3.12 -2.45 -17.69
C GLY A 28 1.67 -1.95 -17.79
N ARG A 29 0.74 -2.81 -18.23
CA ARG A 29 -0.70 -2.49 -18.31
C ARG A 29 -1.46 -2.75 -17.02
N GLY A 30 -0.82 -3.39 -16.03
CA GLY A 30 -1.47 -3.72 -14.77
C GLY A 30 -1.78 -2.47 -13.95
N LEU A 31 -2.96 -2.45 -13.34
CA LEU A 31 -3.44 -1.35 -12.51
C LEU A 31 -2.75 -1.34 -11.14
N ILE A 32 -2.16 -0.20 -10.77
CA ILE A 32 -1.37 -0.11 -9.53
C ILE A 32 -2.24 -0.37 -8.30
N VAL A 33 -3.42 0.25 -8.23
CA VAL A 33 -4.30 0.15 -7.06
C VAL A 33 -5.06 -1.17 -7.02
N SER A 34 -5.77 -1.53 -8.09
CA SER A 34 -6.67 -2.69 -8.04
C SER A 34 -5.96 -4.04 -8.17
N GLU A 35 -4.82 -4.12 -8.84
CA GLU A 35 -4.11 -5.40 -9.03
C GLU A 35 -2.98 -5.55 -8.02
N PHE A 36 -2.08 -4.57 -7.91
CA PHE A 36 -0.90 -4.72 -7.07
C PHE A 36 -1.19 -4.54 -5.58
N LEU A 37 -1.94 -3.50 -5.16
CA LEU A 37 -2.25 -3.33 -3.74
C LEU A 37 -3.12 -4.48 -3.21
N SER A 38 -4.09 -4.94 -3.99
CA SER A 38 -4.91 -6.11 -3.66
C SER A 38 -4.09 -7.42 -3.56
N GLY A 39 -2.95 -7.51 -4.25
CA GLY A 39 -2.02 -8.63 -4.08
C GLY A 39 -1.23 -8.59 -2.77
N MET A 40 -1.11 -7.42 -2.13
CA MET A 40 -0.39 -7.24 -0.86
C MET A 40 -1.29 -7.33 0.38
N GLY A 41 -2.61 -7.26 0.21
CA GLY A 41 -3.57 -7.23 1.30
C GLY A 41 -5.00 -6.98 0.81
N GLU A 42 -5.90 -6.70 1.74
CA GLU A 42 -7.30 -6.42 1.43
C GLU A 42 -7.50 -4.92 1.24
N VAL A 43 -8.07 -4.50 0.10
CA VAL A 43 -8.41 -3.10 -0.17
C VAL A 43 -9.84 -2.84 0.30
N LEU A 44 -9.96 -2.04 1.36
CA LEU A 44 -11.21 -1.66 1.98
C LEU A 44 -11.61 -0.25 1.51
N PRO A 45 -12.83 -0.05 1.00
CA PRO A 45 -13.33 1.29 0.71
C PRO A 45 -13.49 2.07 2.02
N ALA A 46 -13.04 3.33 2.03
CA ALA A 46 -13.14 4.23 3.17
C ALA A 46 -13.85 5.54 2.76
N GLY A 47 -14.95 5.39 2.00
CA GLY A 47 -15.67 6.48 1.35
C GLY A 47 -15.21 6.73 -0.09
N ASP A 48 -15.73 7.79 -0.71
CA ASP A 48 -15.49 8.08 -2.13
C ASP A 48 -14.09 8.67 -2.40
N GLU A 49 -13.48 9.25 -1.38
CA GLU A 49 -12.21 9.98 -1.46
C GLU A 49 -11.03 9.27 -0.78
N GLU A 50 -11.26 8.08 -0.23
CA GLU A 50 -10.24 7.31 0.48
C GLU A 50 -10.46 5.79 0.34
N PHE A 51 -9.37 5.06 0.23
CA PHE A 51 -9.36 3.62 0.46
C PHE A 51 -8.21 3.22 1.36
N LEU A 52 -8.38 2.11 2.05
CA LEU A 52 -7.41 1.54 2.97
C LEU A 52 -6.97 0.17 2.46
N LEU A 53 -5.70 0.03 2.14
CA LEU A 53 -5.08 -1.29 2.07
C LEU A 53 -4.78 -1.75 3.50
N ALA A 54 -5.36 -2.88 3.91
CA ALA A 54 -5.09 -3.52 5.17
C ALA A 54 -4.38 -4.87 4.93
N ALA A 55 -3.36 -5.16 5.72
CA ALA A 55 -2.65 -6.44 5.66
C ALA A 55 -2.25 -6.90 7.06
N VAL A 56 -2.14 -8.21 7.21
CA VAL A 56 -1.69 -8.86 8.45
C VAL A 56 -0.58 -9.83 8.12
N GLN A 57 0.49 -9.77 8.89
CA GLN A 57 1.63 -10.67 8.76
C GLN A 57 2.05 -11.20 10.12
N GLY A 58 2.40 -12.48 10.16
CA GLY A 58 3.09 -13.07 11.31
C GLY A 58 4.61 -12.86 11.20
N MET A 59 5.28 -12.67 12.33
CA MET A 59 6.71 -12.41 12.39
C MET A 59 7.50 -13.66 12.81
N GLY A 60 8.50 -14.02 12.01
CA GLY A 60 9.29 -15.24 12.21
C GLY A 60 8.42 -16.48 12.00
N ASP A 61 8.46 -17.41 12.94
CA ASP A 61 7.66 -18.65 12.88
C ASP A 61 6.21 -18.46 13.36
N THR A 62 5.79 -17.23 13.67
CA THR A 62 4.42 -16.96 14.09
C THR A 62 3.52 -17.01 12.85
N PRO A 63 2.54 -17.93 12.77
CA PRO A 63 1.61 -17.95 11.64
C PRO A 63 0.67 -16.74 11.68
N ARG A 64 0.18 -16.33 10.50
CA ARG A 64 -0.94 -15.38 10.40
C ARG A 64 -2.17 -16.01 11.08
N PRO A 65 -2.90 -15.31 11.95
CA PRO A 65 -4.15 -15.80 12.54
C PRO A 65 -5.21 -16.04 11.46
N ASP A 66 -6.06 -17.02 11.68
CA ASP A 66 -7.23 -17.25 10.84
C ASP A 66 -8.25 -16.12 10.98
N GLY A 67 -8.99 -15.83 9.91
CA GLY A 67 -10.01 -14.78 9.86
C GLY A 67 -9.75 -13.70 8.82
N SER A 68 -10.74 -12.82 8.67
CA SER A 68 -10.65 -11.67 7.76
C SER A 68 -9.57 -10.69 8.24
N VAL A 69 -9.03 -9.88 7.31
CA VAL A 69 -8.07 -8.85 7.69
C VAL A 69 -8.68 -7.85 8.68
N VAL A 70 -9.96 -7.51 8.49
CA VAL A 70 -10.70 -6.58 9.36
C VAL A 70 -10.78 -7.09 10.79
N GLU A 71 -11.20 -8.35 10.99
CA GLU A 71 -11.30 -8.95 12.33
C GLU A 71 -9.95 -8.97 13.03
N ILE A 72 -8.88 -9.33 12.32
CA ILE A 72 -7.55 -9.43 12.91
C ILE A 72 -6.98 -8.05 13.24
N VAL A 73 -7.12 -7.07 12.33
CA VAL A 73 -6.65 -5.71 12.56
C VAL A 73 -7.33 -5.09 13.77
N THR A 74 -8.63 -5.30 13.95
CA THR A 74 -9.40 -4.71 15.05
C THR A 74 -9.27 -5.46 16.37
N GLY A 75 -9.26 -6.80 16.36
CA GLY A 75 -9.40 -7.60 17.59
C GLY A 75 -8.18 -8.40 18.02
N CYS A 76 -7.19 -8.64 17.15
CA CYS A 76 -6.11 -9.56 17.49
C CYS A 76 -5.06 -8.94 18.43
N ALA A 77 -4.81 -9.59 19.57
CA ALA A 77 -3.76 -9.26 20.53
C ALA A 77 -2.67 -10.35 20.63
N GLN A 78 -2.71 -11.37 19.77
CA GLN A 78 -1.71 -12.44 19.75
C GLN A 78 -0.31 -11.84 19.51
N PRO A 79 0.69 -12.12 20.36
CA PRO A 79 2.07 -11.70 20.12
C PRO A 79 2.61 -12.25 18.80
N GLY A 80 3.56 -11.55 18.19
CA GLY A 80 4.17 -11.97 16.92
C GLY A 80 3.46 -11.47 15.67
N ILE A 81 2.45 -10.60 15.79
CA ILE A 81 1.62 -10.15 14.67
C ILE A 81 1.91 -8.68 14.32
N LEU A 82 2.03 -8.42 13.03
CA LEU A 82 2.10 -7.10 12.42
C LEU A 82 0.80 -6.80 11.70
N LYS A 83 0.19 -5.67 12.04
CA LYS A 83 -0.98 -5.10 11.38
C LYS A 83 -0.52 -3.90 10.56
N VAL A 84 -0.78 -3.92 9.26
CA VAL A 84 -0.37 -2.88 8.33
C VAL A 84 -1.62 -2.22 7.76
N GLY A 85 -1.66 -0.89 7.82
CA GLY A 85 -2.65 -0.08 7.12
C GLY A 85 -1.95 0.92 6.23
N MET A 86 -2.29 0.96 4.95
CA MET A 86 -1.88 2.02 4.02
C MET A 86 -3.11 2.69 3.44
N ASN A 87 -3.32 3.96 3.77
CA ASN A 87 -4.40 4.74 3.19
C ASN A 87 -3.92 5.56 2.00
N VAL A 88 -4.80 5.67 1.00
CA VAL A 88 -4.66 6.62 -0.10
C VAL A 88 -5.87 7.53 -0.03
N ARG A 89 -5.61 8.82 0.25
CA ARG A 89 -6.67 9.80 0.51
C ARG A 89 -6.50 11.02 -0.36
N HIS A 90 -7.58 11.44 -0.98
CA HIS A 90 -7.69 12.69 -1.69
C HIS A 90 -8.50 13.69 -0.86
N THR A 91 -7.93 14.84 -0.52
CA THR A 91 -8.65 15.88 0.22
C THR A 91 -8.16 17.26 -0.21
N ALA A 92 -9.09 18.17 -0.44
CA ALA A 92 -8.80 19.55 -0.86
C ALA A 92 -7.80 19.64 -2.05
N GLY A 93 -7.94 18.76 -3.04
CA GLY A 93 -7.06 18.72 -4.22
C GLY A 93 -5.69 18.07 -3.99
N VAL A 94 -5.44 17.51 -2.81
CA VAL A 94 -4.17 16.85 -2.46
C VAL A 94 -4.39 15.35 -2.32
N LEU A 95 -3.65 14.57 -3.12
CA LEU A 95 -3.59 13.12 -3.01
C LEU A 95 -2.40 12.72 -2.13
N THR A 96 -2.68 11.98 -1.06
CA THR A 96 -1.70 11.57 -0.06
C THR A 96 -1.72 10.07 0.14
N THR A 97 -0.56 9.52 0.54
CA THR A 97 -0.48 8.14 1.04
C THR A 97 0.16 8.14 2.41
N GLU A 98 -0.39 7.40 3.35
CA GLU A 98 0.22 7.18 4.66
C GLU A 98 0.21 5.68 4.99
N THR A 99 1.25 5.22 5.68
CA THR A 99 1.33 3.83 6.15
C THR A 99 1.57 3.80 7.63
N ARG A 100 0.72 3.04 8.32
CA ARG A 100 0.77 2.79 9.75
C ARG A 100 0.99 1.30 9.96
N ILE A 101 1.90 0.98 10.88
CA ILE A 101 2.20 -0.39 11.24
C ILE A 101 2.09 -0.50 12.75
N LEU A 102 1.28 -1.46 13.19
CA LEU A 102 1.08 -1.79 14.58
C LEU A 102 1.58 -3.21 14.82
N ALA A 103 2.59 -3.36 15.67
CA ALA A 103 2.97 -4.66 16.21
C ALA A 103 2.12 -4.96 17.45
N THR A 104 1.67 -6.19 17.61
CA THR A 104 0.87 -6.60 18.78
C THR A 104 1.68 -6.67 20.08
N ASP A 105 3.00 -6.72 19.99
CA ASP A 105 3.91 -6.71 21.14
C ASP A 105 5.24 -6.00 20.84
N GLU A 106 5.96 -5.65 21.91
CA GLU A 106 7.22 -4.90 21.83
C GLU A 106 8.36 -5.68 21.17
N ARG A 107 8.43 -7.00 21.34
CA ARG A 107 9.47 -7.83 20.73
C ARG A 107 9.30 -7.86 19.22
N THR A 108 8.06 -7.99 18.75
CA THR A 108 7.72 -7.91 17.32
C THR A 108 8.06 -6.55 16.74
N ARG A 109 7.71 -5.45 17.46
CA ARG A 109 8.08 -4.09 17.06
C ARG A 109 9.58 -3.93 16.85
N ARG A 110 10.39 -4.37 17.83
CA ARG A 110 11.86 -4.25 17.79
C ARG A 110 12.50 -5.07 16.67
N ARG A 111 11.96 -6.26 16.39
CA ARG A 111 12.44 -7.12 15.30
C ARG A 111 12.10 -6.55 13.93
N PHE A 112 10.93 -5.96 13.79
CA PHE A 112 10.47 -5.39 12.53
C PHE A 112 11.10 -4.02 12.22
N LEU A 113 11.45 -3.24 13.24
CA LEU A 113 11.92 -1.87 13.08
C LEU A 113 13.14 -1.72 12.13
N PRO A 114 14.21 -2.55 12.21
CA PRO A 114 15.33 -2.43 11.28
C PRO A 114 14.91 -2.66 9.82
N TYR A 115 14.08 -3.68 9.59
CA TYR A 115 13.53 -3.96 8.26
C TYR A 115 12.69 -2.78 7.76
N TRP A 116 11.79 -2.26 8.60
CA TRP A 116 10.97 -1.08 8.28
C TRP A 116 11.82 0.14 7.89
N LEU A 117 12.85 0.43 8.68
CA LEU A 117 13.75 1.56 8.41
C LEU A 117 14.49 1.41 7.09
N PHE A 118 14.81 0.18 6.67
CA PHE A 118 15.42 -0.09 5.38
C PHE A 118 14.40 0.07 4.23
N ILE A 119 13.24 -0.59 4.32
CA ILE A 119 12.29 -0.63 3.20
C ILE A 119 11.49 0.67 3.00
N ARG A 120 11.37 1.51 4.04
CA ARG A 120 10.54 2.74 3.96
C ARG A 120 11.04 3.71 2.89
N PHE A 121 12.34 3.71 2.58
CA PHE A 121 12.91 4.59 1.56
C PHE A 121 12.47 4.17 0.15
N GLY A 122 12.69 2.91 -0.23
CA GLY A 122 12.23 2.38 -1.51
C GLY A 122 10.71 2.42 -1.65
N SER A 123 9.99 2.14 -0.56
CA SER A 123 8.54 2.27 -0.50
C SER A 123 8.08 3.72 -0.73
N GLY A 124 8.74 4.69 -0.09
CA GLY A 124 8.43 6.12 -0.25
C GLY A 124 8.66 6.62 -1.67
N LEU A 125 9.75 6.18 -2.33
CA LEU A 125 10.02 6.50 -3.73
C LEU A 125 8.97 5.90 -4.67
N THR A 126 8.60 4.63 -4.44
CA THR A 126 7.54 3.95 -5.19
C THR A 126 6.23 4.72 -5.09
N ARG A 127 5.83 5.12 -3.88
CA ARG A 127 4.59 5.88 -3.64
C ARG A 127 4.64 7.28 -4.25
N THR A 128 5.78 7.97 -4.15
CA THR A 128 5.96 9.28 -4.76
C THR A 128 5.83 9.20 -6.28
N SER A 129 6.44 8.18 -6.90
CA SER A 129 6.31 7.94 -8.35
C SER A 129 4.87 7.59 -8.74
N MET A 130 4.18 6.78 -7.94
CA MET A 130 2.75 6.48 -8.14
C MET A 130 1.89 7.75 -8.09
N LEU A 131 2.05 8.58 -7.05
CA LEU A 131 1.30 9.83 -6.89
C LEU A 131 1.55 10.81 -8.07
N ARG A 132 2.79 10.89 -8.54
CA ARG A 132 3.13 11.70 -9.73
C ARG A 132 2.46 11.19 -10.99
N ALA A 133 2.39 9.87 -11.19
CA ALA A 133 1.71 9.26 -12.32
C ALA A 133 0.21 9.58 -12.31
N ILE A 134 -0.44 9.41 -11.15
CA ILE A 134 -1.85 9.74 -10.97
C ILE A 134 -2.10 11.24 -11.26
N ARG A 135 -1.27 12.12 -10.71
CA ARG A 135 -1.37 13.57 -10.99
C ARG A 135 -1.23 13.86 -12.48
N ALA A 136 -0.23 13.29 -13.15
CA ALA A 136 0.00 13.51 -14.57
C ALA A 136 -1.18 13.02 -15.42
N ARG A 137 -1.82 11.91 -15.03
CA ARG A 137 -3.02 11.40 -15.68
C ARG A 137 -4.18 12.39 -15.58
N VAL A 138 -4.49 12.86 -14.37
CA VAL A 138 -5.57 13.83 -14.14
C VAL A 138 -5.36 15.10 -14.96
N LEU A 139 -4.12 15.61 -15.05
CA LEU A 139 -3.82 16.80 -15.85
C LEU A 139 -4.07 16.56 -17.35
N ARG A 140 -3.67 15.40 -17.89
CA ARG A 140 -3.97 15.04 -19.29
C ARG A 140 -5.45 14.91 -19.58
N GLU A 141 -6.22 14.34 -18.65
CA GLU A 141 -7.68 14.22 -18.78
C GLU A 141 -8.37 15.59 -18.73
N ALA A 142 -7.87 16.52 -17.93
CA ALA A 142 -8.37 17.89 -17.86
C ALA A 142 -8.06 18.70 -19.13
N ASP A 143 -6.87 18.52 -19.73
CA ASP A 143 -6.48 19.20 -20.97
C ASP A 143 -7.27 18.68 -22.20
N ALA A 144 -7.90 17.51 -22.10
CA ALA A 144 -8.66 16.86 -23.17
C ALA A 144 -10.18 17.10 -23.08
N ALA A 145 -10.66 17.77 -22.02
CA ALA A 145 -12.07 18.07 -21.77
C ALA A 145 -12.42 19.53 -22.15
#